data_AF-A0A178J680-F1
#
_entry.id   AF-A0A178J680-F1
#
_cell.length_a   1.000
_cell.length_b   1.000
_cell.length_c   1.000
_cell.angle_alpha   90.00
_cell.angle_beta   90.00
_cell.angle_gamma   90.00
#
_symmetry.space_group_name_H-M   'P 1'
#
loop_
_entity.id
_entity.type
_entity.pdbx_description
1 polymer ?
#
loop_
_entity_poly.entity_id
_entity_poly.type
_entity_poly.pdbx_seq_one_letter_code
_entity_poly.pdbx_strand_id
1 'polypeptide(L)'
;MKVSDVIEQLEYTHDKLVDAMKNDGSVNEIMTDFCYIDIFDTFTLPLDNLSSNNLIQHSIYSWICLKLRDVDSSLEGYRAICYWINKVSPTGEFWLYLKEEPSARLIDWAARILCSIRLDIQYDELATDYHRELAKDQDLALFSSNNWAQIYERTFRSAIYLNHAVKFDMRQSIALLLVKNDTKLLESLEDNPCTLSLWAIFNVIGPEKSLSIMLKTSSDKVEFCSLAATLPFDGTLSPVDSKLDDDSSILLSKAFLKLTTEPIKFNHWMKILSSFPVRYPHIQTSLGIALAEANSFDIVKIYFDIIFSSLNCASDDGNRICVTTCLKSFSVRASHELKSKSWAYAHLQWSNWKYGKNSPQFNLSDCTFSVFDYAVSEYFKELPPDKVQTVLDELVSNLCNIRDMWWVDHSEMVSEFYILKSQVQLMIESRENDVINHDYISKIEDYEFFI
;
A
#
# COMPACT_ATOMS: atom_id res chain seq x y z
N MET A 1 12.18 -39.76 -22.83
CA MET A 1 11.01 -40.25 -22.08
C MET A 1 9.78 -40.11 -22.97
N LYS A 2 9.00 -41.18 -23.16
CA LYS A 2 7.79 -41.10 -23.99
C LYS A 2 6.65 -40.47 -23.17
N VAL A 3 5.71 -39.79 -23.84
CA VAL A 3 4.54 -39.17 -23.19
C VAL A 3 3.74 -40.18 -22.36
N SER A 4 3.65 -41.44 -22.82
CA SER A 4 3.03 -42.55 -22.09
C SER A 4 3.62 -42.78 -20.70
N ASP A 5 4.95 -42.76 -20.62
CA ASP A 5 5.69 -43.05 -19.39
C ASP A 5 5.46 -41.92 -18.36
N VAL A 6 5.32 -40.68 -18.85
CA VAL A 6 4.99 -39.51 -18.02
C VAL A 6 3.59 -39.64 -17.44
N ILE A 7 2.60 -40.02 -18.26
CA ILE A 7 1.21 -40.12 -17.83
C ILE A 7 1.05 -41.23 -16.77
N GLU A 8 1.65 -42.40 -16.98
CA GLU A 8 1.60 -43.50 -16.02
C GLU A 8 2.21 -43.10 -14.66
N GLN A 9 3.33 -42.37 -14.69
CA GLN A 9 3.97 -41.87 -13.48
C GLN A 9 3.13 -40.79 -12.78
N LEU A 10 2.44 -39.93 -13.53
CA LEU A 10 1.50 -38.94 -12.99
C LEU A 10 0.32 -39.60 -12.30
N GLU A 11 -0.28 -40.64 -12.90
CA GLU A 11 -1.41 -41.36 -12.30
C GLU A 11 -1.01 -42.02 -10.98
N TYR A 12 0.09 -42.77 -10.98
CA TYR A 12 0.61 -43.41 -9.78
C TYR A 12 0.89 -42.41 -8.65
N THR A 13 1.46 -41.25 -8.99
CA THR A 13 1.82 -40.23 -8.01
C THR A 13 0.58 -39.48 -7.51
N HIS A 14 -0.41 -39.25 -8.38
CA HIS A 14 -1.69 -38.64 -8.01
C HIS A 14 -2.44 -39.48 -6.99
N ASP A 15 -2.60 -40.78 -7.23
CA ASP A 15 -3.34 -41.67 -6.33
C ASP A 15 -2.69 -41.73 -4.94
N LYS A 16 -1.36 -41.84 -4.89
CA LYS A 16 -0.61 -41.77 -3.63
C LYS A 16 -0.81 -40.46 -2.88
N LEU A 17 -0.82 -39.34 -3.60
CA LEU A 17 -1.00 -38.02 -3.02
C LEU A 17 -2.42 -37.84 -2.46
N VAL A 18 -3.43 -38.33 -3.19
CA VAL A 18 -4.82 -38.34 -2.72
C VAL A 18 -4.97 -39.19 -1.46
N ASP A 19 -4.39 -40.39 -1.43
CA ASP A 19 -4.46 -41.27 -0.26
C ASP A 19 -3.73 -40.68 0.95
N ALA A 20 -2.57 -40.06 0.74
CA ALA A 20 -1.86 -39.36 1.80
C ALA A 20 -2.67 -38.17 2.35
N MET A 21 -3.27 -37.36 1.47
CA MET A 21 -4.13 -36.22 1.88
C MET A 21 -5.37 -36.66 2.67
N LYS A 22 -5.93 -37.83 2.38
CA LYS A 22 -7.05 -38.41 3.15
C LYS A 22 -6.63 -38.87 4.55
N ASN A 23 -5.41 -39.38 4.70
CA ASN A 23 -4.98 -40.06 5.92
C ASN A 23 -4.42 -39.12 6.99
N ASP A 24 -3.73 -38.03 6.62
CA ASP A 24 -2.96 -37.24 7.61
C ASP A 24 -3.55 -35.87 7.96
N GLY A 25 -4.46 -35.30 7.16
CA GLY A 25 -5.05 -33.96 7.40
C GLY A 25 -4.06 -32.77 7.34
N SER A 26 -2.78 -33.01 7.65
CA SER A 26 -1.62 -32.14 7.61
C SER A 26 -0.91 -32.29 6.26
N VAL A 27 -1.51 -31.72 5.22
CA VAL A 27 -0.94 -31.70 3.85
C VAL A 27 0.48 -31.12 3.83
N ASN A 28 0.85 -30.28 4.80
CA ASN A 28 2.16 -29.67 4.87
C ASN A 28 3.24 -30.61 5.41
N GLU A 29 3.02 -31.38 6.46
CA GLU A 29 4.06 -32.31 6.95
C GLU A 29 4.36 -33.39 5.92
N ILE A 30 3.31 -33.97 5.31
CA ILE A 30 3.46 -34.90 4.19
C ILE A 30 4.26 -34.26 3.06
N MET A 31 4.00 -33.00 2.68
CA MET A 31 4.66 -32.36 1.54
C MET A 31 6.06 -31.81 1.85
N THR A 32 6.30 -31.40 3.09
CA THR A 32 7.65 -31.08 3.56
C THR A 32 8.47 -32.35 3.62
N ASP A 33 7.88 -33.48 4.04
CA ASP A 33 8.45 -34.81 3.94
C ASP A 33 8.57 -35.29 2.48
N PHE A 34 7.67 -34.97 1.55
CA PHE A 34 7.88 -35.26 0.11
C PHE A 34 8.93 -34.34 -0.54
N CYS A 35 9.26 -33.21 0.09
CA CYS A 35 10.35 -32.31 -0.31
C CYS A 35 11.67 -32.60 0.43
N TYR A 36 11.66 -33.22 1.62
CA TYR A 36 12.84 -33.57 2.44
C TYR A 36 13.19 -35.06 2.41
N ILE A 37 12.22 -35.94 2.15
CA ILE A 37 12.50 -37.32 1.76
C ILE A 37 13.04 -37.21 0.34
N ASP A 38 14.36 -37.30 0.25
CA ASP A 38 15.10 -37.88 -0.85
C ASP A 38 14.45 -39.22 -1.31
N ILE A 39 13.32 -39.15 -2.02
CA ILE A 39 12.89 -40.18 -2.98
C ILE A 39 13.62 -39.91 -4.32
N PHE A 40 14.84 -39.40 -4.23
CA PHE A 40 15.67 -38.95 -5.34
C PHE A 40 16.30 -40.08 -6.17
N ASP A 41 16.07 -41.35 -5.82
CA ASP A 41 16.53 -42.47 -6.66
C ASP A 41 15.45 -43.10 -7.55
N THR A 42 14.17 -42.71 -7.45
CA THR A 42 13.11 -43.29 -8.33
C THR A 42 12.13 -42.31 -8.97
N PHE A 43 12.07 -41.04 -8.57
CA PHE A 43 11.06 -40.09 -9.07
C PHE A 43 11.63 -38.77 -9.64
N THR A 44 12.78 -38.82 -10.31
CA THR A 44 13.32 -37.66 -11.05
C THR A 44 12.68 -37.54 -12.43
N LEU A 45 11.44 -37.05 -12.48
CA LEU A 45 11.06 -36.20 -13.59
C LEU A 45 11.77 -34.85 -13.35
N PRO A 46 12.69 -34.40 -14.21
CA PRO A 46 13.23 -33.05 -14.12
C PRO A 46 12.10 -32.07 -14.47
N LEU A 47 11.27 -31.75 -13.48
CA LEU A 47 10.09 -30.90 -13.61
C LEU A 47 10.46 -29.50 -14.10
N ASP A 48 11.66 -29.04 -13.79
CA ASP A 48 12.22 -27.77 -14.28
C ASP A 48 12.39 -27.74 -15.81
N ASN A 49 12.38 -28.90 -16.48
CA ASN A 49 12.43 -29.02 -17.95
C ASN A 49 11.05 -29.30 -18.60
N LEU A 50 9.96 -29.39 -17.84
CA LEU A 50 8.64 -29.70 -18.41
C LEU A 50 7.97 -28.48 -19.05
N SER A 51 8.26 -27.27 -18.57
CA SER A 51 7.73 -26.01 -19.12
C SER A 51 8.38 -25.61 -20.46
N SER A 52 9.55 -26.14 -20.79
CA SER A 52 10.26 -25.81 -22.04
C SER A 52 9.86 -26.67 -23.24
N ASN A 53 9.10 -27.75 -23.01
CA ASN A 53 8.63 -28.64 -24.07
C ASN A 53 7.10 -28.59 -24.22
N ASN A 54 6.64 -27.79 -25.19
CA ASN A 54 5.22 -27.57 -25.48
C ASN A 54 4.39 -28.87 -25.63
N LEU A 55 4.98 -29.94 -26.16
CA LEU A 55 4.27 -31.20 -26.36
C LEU A 55 3.99 -31.91 -25.02
N ILE A 56 4.95 -31.87 -24.10
CA ILE A 56 4.82 -32.49 -22.78
C ILE A 56 3.86 -31.65 -21.93
N GLN A 57 4.00 -30.32 -21.93
CA GLN A 57 3.07 -29.43 -21.24
C GLN A 57 1.63 -29.63 -21.71
N HIS A 58 1.40 -29.73 -23.03
CA HIS A 58 0.06 -29.99 -23.58
C HIS A 58 -0.50 -31.36 -23.15
N SER A 59 0.36 -32.38 -23.07
CA SER A 59 -0.04 -33.71 -22.61
C SER A 59 -0.44 -33.70 -21.13
N ILE A 60 0.32 -32.97 -20.29
CA ILE A 60 -0.01 -32.79 -18.88
C ILE A 60 -1.31 -32.01 -18.72
N TYR A 61 -1.51 -30.91 -19.47
CA TYR A 61 -2.76 -30.15 -19.43
C TYR A 61 -3.95 -31.04 -19.83
N SER A 62 -3.80 -31.86 -20.87
CA SER A 62 -4.83 -32.80 -21.28
C SER A 62 -5.16 -33.82 -20.19
N TRP A 63 -4.13 -34.36 -19.51
CA TRP A 63 -4.31 -35.25 -18.37
C TRP A 63 -5.02 -34.56 -17.20
N ILE A 64 -4.63 -33.33 -16.86
CA ILE A 64 -5.29 -32.53 -15.80
C ILE A 64 -6.77 -32.30 -16.16
N CYS A 65 -7.08 -31.94 -17.41
CA CYS A 65 -8.45 -31.76 -17.88
C CYS A 65 -9.29 -33.04 -17.73
N LEU A 66 -8.72 -34.21 -18.04
CA LEU A 66 -9.39 -35.49 -17.83
C LEU A 66 -9.65 -35.72 -16.34
N LYS A 67 -8.63 -35.56 -15.49
CA LYS A 67 -8.80 -35.77 -14.05
C LYS A 67 -9.80 -34.80 -13.44
N LEU A 68 -9.84 -33.53 -13.86
CA LEU A 68 -10.83 -32.54 -13.39
C LEU A 68 -12.28 -32.98 -13.63
N ARG A 69 -12.56 -33.77 -14.66
CA ARG A 69 -13.89 -34.34 -14.91
C ARG A 69 -14.23 -35.45 -13.91
N ASP A 70 -13.23 -36.17 -13.41
CA ASP A 70 -13.38 -37.28 -12.47
C ASP A 70 -13.27 -36.84 -10.99
N VAL A 71 -12.70 -35.64 -10.74
CA VAL A 71 -12.47 -35.09 -9.39
C VAL A 71 -13.75 -34.83 -8.63
N ASP A 72 -14.91 -34.85 -9.29
CA ASP A 72 -16.27 -34.73 -8.72
C ASP A 72 -16.56 -35.67 -7.53
N SER A 73 -15.62 -36.51 -7.07
CA SER A 73 -15.74 -37.35 -5.89
C SER A 73 -15.21 -36.76 -4.57
N SER A 74 -14.17 -35.90 -4.51
CA SER A 74 -13.58 -35.45 -3.23
C SER A 74 -12.78 -34.14 -3.27
N LEU A 75 -12.71 -33.44 -2.12
CA LEU A 75 -11.91 -32.22 -1.95
C LEU A 75 -10.39 -32.51 -2.03
N GLU A 76 -9.98 -33.67 -1.53
CA GLU A 76 -8.59 -34.14 -1.55
C GLU A 76 -8.13 -34.39 -2.99
N GLY A 77 -9.00 -34.96 -3.83
CA GLY A 77 -8.77 -35.07 -5.27
C GLY A 77 -8.54 -33.71 -5.93
N TYR A 78 -9.32 -32.70 -5.55
CA TYR A 78 -9.15 -31.34 -6.06
C TYR A 78 -7.80 -30.73 -5.63
N ARG A 79 -7.44 -30.86 -4.35
CA ARG A 79 -6.12 -30.42 -3.84
C ARG A 79 -4.97 -31.09 -4.59
N ALA A 80 -5.08 -32.40 -4.84
CA ALA A 80 -4.08 -33.14 -5.59
C ALA A 80 -3.91 -32.62 -7.01
N ILE A 81 -4.99 -32.22 -7.67
CA ILE A 81 -4.90 -31.56 -8.98
C ILE A 81 -4.27 -30.18 -8.88
N CYS A 82 -4.67 -29.36 -7.90
CA CYS A 82 -4.06 -28.04 -7.72
C CYS A 82 -2.55 -28.13 -7.53
N TYR A 83 -2.04 -29.17 -6.87
CA TYR A 83 -0.60 -29.42 -6.79
C TYR A 83 0.04 -29.57 -8.17
N TRP A 84 -0.53 -30.43 -9.01
CA TRP A 84 -0.03 -30.65 -10.37
C TRP A 84 -0.11 -29.39 -11.21
N ILE A 85 -1.24 -28.68 -11.18
CA ILE A 85 -1.39 -27.40 -11.88
C ILE A 85 -0.33 -26.42 -11.42
N ASN A 86 -0.10 -26.29 -10.10
CA ASN A 86 0.91 -25.37 -9.58
C ASN A 86 2.34 -25.72 -10.02
N LYS A 87 2.65 -27.00 -10.26
CA LYS A 87 3.96 -27.42 -10.79
C LYS A 87 4.15 -27.07 -12.26
N VAL A 88 3.09 -27.11 -13.08
CA VAL A 88 3.20 -26.84 -14.54
C VAL A 88 2.74 -25.45 -14.96
N SER A 89 1.98 -24.76 -14.11
CA SER A 89 1.39 -23.44 -14.33
C SER A 89 1.24 -22.70 -12.98
N PRO A 90 2.36 -22.30 -12.35
CA PRO A 90 2.34 -21.65 -11.04
C PRO A 90 1.61 -20.30 -11.05
N THR A 91 1.55 -19.64 -12.20
CA THR A 91 0.86 -18.35 -12.43
C THR A 91 -0.65 -18.51 -12.71
N GLY A 92 -1.15 -19.75 -12.84
CA GLY A 92 -2.58 -20.02 -13.07
C GLY A 92 -3.04 -19.94 -14.53
N GLU A 93 -2.13 -19.82 -15.50
CA GLU A 93 -2.41 -19.81 -16.95
C GLU A 93 -3.21 -21.04 -17.43
N PHE A 94 -3.06 -22.17 -16.74
CA PHE A 94 -3.86 -23.37 -17.00
C PHE A 94 -5.37 -23.09 -16.99
N TRP A 95 -5.85 -22.21 -16.09
CA TRP A 95 -7.28 -21.91 -15.99
C TRP A 95 -7.79 -21.08 -17.17
N LEU A 96 -6.93 -20.30 -17.81
CA LEU A 96 -7.22 -19.63 -19.09
C LEU A 96 -7.21 -20.62 -20.26
N TYR A 97 -6.35 -21.64 -20.19
CA TYR A 97 -6.28 -22.71 -21.18
C TYR A 97 -7.53 -23.62 -21.17
N LEU A 98 -8.13 -23.82 -19.99
CA LEU A 98 -9.32 -24.64 -19.83
C LEU A 98 -10.52 -24.02 -20.58
N LYS A 99 -10.83 -24.59 -21.76
CA LYS A 99 -11.93 -24.11 -22.61
C LYS A 99 -13.32 -24.46 -22.08
N GLU A 100 -13.44 -25.58 -21.38
CA GLU A 100 -14.69 -26.03 -20.79
C GLU A 100 -14.98 -25.25 -19.50
N GLU A 101 -16.25 -25.00 -19.23
CA GLU A 101 -16.65 -24.43 -17.95
C GLU A 101 -16.41 -25.46 -16.83
N PRO A 102 -15.73 -25.08 -15.73
CA PRO A 102 -15.54 -25.98 -14.61
C PRO A 102 -16.89 -26.37 -14.00
N SER A 103 -16.98 -27.60 -13.47
CA SER A 103 -18.20 -28.04 -12.78
C SER A 103 -18.51 -27.11 -11.60
N ALA A 104 -19.79 -26.94 -11.27
CA ALA A 104 -20.20 -26.14 -10.11
C ALA A 104 -19.55 -26.64 -8.81
N ARG A 105 -19.22 -27.94 -8.75
CA ARG A 105 -18.56 -28.58 -7.61
C ARG A 105 -17.09 -28.18 -7.48
N LEU A 106 -16.35 -28.05 -8.59
CA LEU A 106 -14.98 -27.51 -8.59
C LEU A 106 -14.95 -26.07 -8.08
N ILE A 107 -15.92 -25.25 -8.52
CA ILE A 107 -16.08 -23.87 -8.03
C ILE A 107 -16.37 -23.84 -6.52
N ASP A 108 -17.26 -24.72 -6.04
CA ASP A 108 -17.56 -24.85 -4.60
C ASP A 108 -16.34 -25.30 -3.78
N TRP A 109 -15.53 -26.23 -4.30
CA TRP A 109 -14.29 -26.64 -3.61
C TRP A 109 -13.25 -25.54 -3.54
N ALA A 110 -13.05 -24.80 -4.64
CA ALA A 110 -12.17 -23.63 -4.64
C ALA A 110 -12.63 -22.61 -3.58
N ALA A 111 -13.93 -22.30 -3.54
CA ALA A 111 -14.52 -21.42 -2.53
C ALA A 111 -14.28 -21.93 -1.10
N ARG A 112 -14.53 -23.22 -0.85
CA ARG A 112 -14.29 -23.85 0.47
C ARG A 112 -12.83 -23.78 0.90
N ILE A 113 -11.88 -23.96 -0.02
CA ILE A 113 -10.46 -23.83 0.29
C ILE A 113 -10.16 -22.41 0.75
N LEU A 114 -10.68 -21.37 0.06
CA LEU A 114 -10.49 -19.97 0.46
C LEU A 114 -11.13 -19.64 1.81
N CYS A 115 -12.32 -20.18 2.10
CA CYS A 115 -12.99 -19.95 3.38
C CYS A 115 -12.35 -20.73 4.55
N SER A 116 -11.66 -21.83 4.26
CA SER A 116 -11.04 -22.68 5.30
C SER A 116 -9.73 -22.14 5.87
N ILE A 117 -9.21 -21.05 5.32
CA ILE A 117 -7.89 -20.53 5.68
C ILE A 117 -7.92 -19.96 7.10
N ARG A 118 -7.01 -20.49 7.93
CA ARG A 118 -6.64 -19.90 9.20
C ARG A 118 -5.14 -19.69 9.19
N LEU A 119 -4.73 -18.44 9.02
CA LEU A 119 -3.35 -18.06 9.31
C LEU A 119 -3.25 -17.82 10.81
N ASP A 120 -2.60 -18.75 11.49
CA ASP A 120 -2.18 -18.52 12.86
C ASP A 120 -0.95 -17.60 12.82
N ILE A 121 -1.02 -16.52 13.60
CA ILE A 121 0.16 -15.69 13.88
C ILE A 121 1.13 -16.57 14.62
N GLN A 122 2.30 -16.85 14.02
CA GLN A 122 3.37 -17.51 14.75
C GLN A 122 3.90 -16.54 15.80
N TYR A 123 3.51 -16.77 17.04
CA TYR A 123 4.06 -16.07 18.19
C TYR A 123 5.44 -16.65 18.51
N ASP A 124 6.33 -15.80 19.04
CA ASP A 124 7.68 -16.18 19.44
C ASP A 124 7.68 -17.52 20.19
N GLU A 125 8.47 -18.48 19.70
CA GLU A 125 8.58 -19.81 20.31
C GLU A 125 9.11 -19.73 21.75
N LEU A 126 9.88 -18.68 22.05
CA LEU A 126 10.42 -18.39 23.38
C LEU A 126 9.37 -17.80 24.33
N ALA A 127 8.20 -17.41 23.83
CA ALA A 127 7.10 -16.95 24.69
C ALA A 127 6.49 -18.13 25.46
N THR A 128 6.10 -17.91 26.71
CA THR A 128 5.32 -18.92 27.46
C THR A 128 3.92 -19.06 26.86
N ASP A 129 3.23 -20.18 27.07
CA ASP A 129 1.83 -20.38 26.62
C ASP A 129 0.89 -19.23 27.01
N TYR A 130 1.01 -18.71 28.23
CA TYR A 130 0.23 -17.56 28.70
C TYR A 130 0.39 -16.33 27.81
N HIS A 131 1.62 -15.98 27.42
CA HIS A 131 1.91 -14.82 26.59
C HIS A 131 1.42 -15.02 25.15
N ARG A 132 1.44 -16.27 24.64
CA ARG A 132 0.88 -16.60 23.33
C ARG A 132 -0.64 -16.44 23.31
N GLU A 133 -1.34 -17.00 24.29
CA GLU A 133 -2.80 -16.86 24.40
C GLU A 133 -3.20 -15.39 24.64
N LEU A 134 -2.46 -14.66 25.49
CA LEU A 134 -2.71 -13.22 25.68
C LEU A 134 -2.52 -12.42 24.38
N ALA A 135 -1.46 -12.70 23.62
CA ALA A 135 -1.22 -12.03 22.34
C ALA A 135 -2.32 -12.35 21.32
N LYS A 136 -2.80 -13.61 21.29
CA LYS A 136 -3.92 -14.06 20.48
C LYS A 136 -5.23 -13.38 20.83
N ASP A 137 -5.55 -13.25 22.11
CA ASP A 137 -6.73 -12.52 22.56
C ASP A 137 -6.66 -11.03 22.18
N GLN A 138 -5.48 -10.42 22.30
CA GLN A 138 -5.24 -9.04 21.86
C GLN A 138 -5.39 -8.88 20.34
N ASP A 139 -4.87 -9.81 19.55
CA ASP A 139 -5.01 -9.81 18.10
C ASP A 139 -6.47 -9.98 17.68
N LEU A 140 -7.20 -10.93 18.29
CA LEU A 140 -8.63 -11.11 18.04
C LEU A 140 -9.44 -9.85 18.38
N ALA A 141 -9.15 -9.21 19.52
CA ALA A 141 -9.77 -7.96 19.90
C ALA A 141 -9.45 -6.83 18.91
N LEU A 142 -8.19 -6.74 18.47
CA LEU A 142 -7.76 -5.73 17.51
C LEU A 142 -8.44 -5.92 16.15
N PHE A 143 -8.46 -7.14 15.59
CA PHE A 143 -9.11 -7.41 14.31
C PHE A 143 -10.63 -7.23 14.36
N SER A 144 -11.23 -7.35 15.55
CA SER A 144 -12.67 -7.08 15.75
C SER A 144 -12.98 -5.58 15.91
N SER A 145 -11.98 -4.74 16.17
CA SER A 145 -12.17 -3.30 16.44
C SER A 145 -12.42 -2.45 15.19
N ASN A 146 -12.16 -2.99 13.99
CA ASN A 146 -12.14 -2.24 12.71
C ASN A 146 -11.22 -0.99 12.73
N ASN A 147 -10.26 -0.93 13.67
CA ASN A 147 -9.24 0.11 13.69
C ASN A 147 -8.11 -0.24 12.72
N TRP A 148 -8.37 -0.01 11.43
CA TRP A 148 -7.48 -0.36 10.33
C TRP A 148 -6.07 0.23 10.46
N ALA A 149 -5.93 1.42 11.05
CA ALA A 149 -4.63 2.03 11.28
C ALA A 149 -3.78 1.22 12.28
N GLN A 150 -4.37 0.80 13.41
CA GLN A 150 -3.69 -0.05 14.39
C GLN A 150 -3.43 -1.46 13.87
N ILE A 151 -4.38 -2.03 13.12
CA ILE A 151 -4.18 -3.32 12.46
C ILE A 151 -2.98 -3.24 11.51
N TYR A 152 -2.95 -2.24 10.63
CA TYR A 152 -1.85 -2.04 9.70
C TYR A 152 -0.52 -1.88 10.44
N GLU A 153 -0.46 -1.01 11.45
CA GLU A 153 0.77 -0.76 12.24
C GLU A 153 1.31 -2.02 12.93
N ARG A 154 0.42 -2.92 13.39
CA ARG A 154 0.85 -4.17 14.02
C ARG A 154 1.36 -5.20 13.02
N THR A 155 0.80 -5.25 11.81
CA THR A 155 1.03 -6.39 10.90
C THR A 155 1.83 -6.07 9.64
N PHE A 156 1.99 -4.79 9.26
CA PHE A 156 2.62 -4.41 7.98
C PHE A 156 4.05 -4.93 7.79
N ARG A 157 4.83 -5.05 8.88
CA ARG A 157 6.20 -5.59 8.82
C ARG A 157 6.21 -7.08 8.48
N SER A 158 5.20 -7.81 8.93
CA SER A 158 5.04 -9.24 8.65
C SER A 158 4.34 -9.49 7.32
N ALA A 159 3.73 -8.46 6.72
CA ALA A 159 2.98 -8.57 5.48
C ALA A 159 3.82 -9.10 4.31
N ILE A 160 5.12 -8.80 4.28
CA ILE A 160 6.05 -9.31 3.26
C ILE A 160 6.17 -10.84 3.27
N TYR A 161 5.93 -11.48 4.42
CA TYR A 161 6.02 -12.93 4.56
C TYR A 161 4.68 -13.64 4.35
N LEU A 162 3.56 -12.90 4.33
CA LEU A 162 2.22 -13.48 4.20
C LEU A 162 2.06 -14.25 2.86
N ASN A 163 2.81 -13.89 1.83
CA ASN A 163 2.75 -14.56 0.52
C ASN A 163 3.20 -16.02 0.59
N HIS A 164 4.11 -16.34 1.51
CA HIS A 164 4.58 -17.70 1.74
C HIS A 164 3.55 -18.56 2.46
N ALA A 165 2.57 -17.93 3.12
CA ALA A 165 1.50 -18.63 3.79
C ALA A 165 0.39 -19.10 2.83
N VAL A 166 0.34 -18.56 1.60
CA VAL A 166 -0.61 -18.98 0.57
C VAL A 166 -0.10 -20.24 -0.13
N LYS A 167 -0.72 -21.37 0.24
CA LYS A 167 -0.42 -22.71 -0.29
C LYS A 167 -0.81 -22.86 -1.77
N PHE A 168 -0.25 -23.87 -2.44
CA PHE A 168 -0.50 -24.11 -3.86
C PHE A 168 -1.99 -24.33 -4.19
N ASP A 169 -2.75 -25.01 -3.33
CA ASP A 169 -4.17 -25.28 -3.53
C ASP A 169 -4.97 -23.98 -3.47
N MET A 170 -4.61 -23.08 -2.55
CA MET A 170 -5.17 -21.73 -2.47
C MET A 170 -4.83 -20.91 -3.71
N ARG A 171 -3.55 -20.89 -4.14
CA ARG A 171 -3.13 -20.16 -5.35
C ARG A 171 -3.95 -20.56 -6.57
N GLN A 172 -4.13 -21.87 -6.77
CA GLN A 172 -4.90 -22.38 -7.90
C GLN A 172 -6.41 -22.19 -7.72
N SER A 173 -6.93 -22.24 -6.50
CA SER A 173 -8.33 -21.90 -6.21
C SER A 173 -8.64 -20.43 -6.52
N ILE A 174 -7.73 -19.52 -6.12
CA ILE A 174 -7.80 -18.09 -6.45
C ILE A 174 -7.79 -17.91 -7.98
N ALA A 175 -6.82 -18.52 -8.67
CA ALA A 175 -6.68 -18.39 -10.12
C ALA A 175 -7.90 -18.93 -10.87
N LEU A 176 -8.45 -20.09 -10.45
CA LEU A 176 -9.68 -20.64 -11.00
C LEU A 176 -10.84 -19.66 -10.85
N LEU A 177 -11.08 -19.17 -9.64
CA LEU A 177 -12.21 -18.28 -9.38
C LEU A 177 -12.05 -16.92 -10.05
N LEU A 178 -10.84 -16.35 -10.10
CA LEU A 178 -10.55 -15.11 -10.85
C LEU A 178 -10.82 -15.22 -12.36
N VAL A 179 -10.62 -16.41 -12.94
CA VAL A 179 -10.78 -16.59 -14.39
C VAL A 179 -12.20 -17.02 -14.74
N LYS A 180 -12.85 -17.83 -13.89
CA LYS A 180 -14.09 -18.52 -14.23
C LYS A 180 -15.30 -18.07 -13.42
N ASN A 181 -15.12 -17.46 -12.24
CA ASN A 181 -16.24 -17.07 -11.39
C ASN A 181 -15.88 -15.94 -10.39
N ASP A 182 -15.73 -14.72 -10.92
CA ASP A 182 -15.44 -13.50 -10.13
C ASP A 182 -16.44 -13.28 -8.99
N THR A 183 -17.73 -13.58 -9.21
CA THR A 183 -18.76 -13.42 -8.18
C THR A 183 -18.49 -14.36 -7.00
N LYS A 184 -18.20 -15.63 -7.28
CA LYS A 184 -17.94 -16.60 -6.21
C LYS A 184 -16.63 -16.34 -5.50
N LEU A 185 -15.63 -15.79 -6.18
CA LEU A 185 -14.42 -15.29 -5.54
C LEU A 185 -14.78 -14.23 -4.49
N LEU A 186 -15.53 -13.20 -4.89
CA LEU A 186 -15.91 -12.10 -4.01
C LEU A 186 -16.69 -12.60 -2.79
N GLU A 187 -17.71 -13.44 -2.99
CA GLU A 187 -18.46 -14.07 -1.88
C GLU A 187 -17.52 -14.79 -0.90
N SER A 188 -16.58 -15.59 -1.43
CA SER A 188 -15.64 -16.37 -0.60
C SER A 188 -14.67 -15.48 0.19
N LEU A 189 -14.29 -14.32 -0.37
CA LEU A 189 -13.45 -13.34 0.32
C LEU A 189 -14.24 -12.60 1.41
N GLU A 190 -15.48 -12.21 1.13
CA GLU A 190 -16.33 -11.52 2.10
C GLU A 190 -16.71 -12.42 3.29
N ASP A 191 -16.93 -13.71 3.04
CA ASP A 191 -17.20 -14.73 4.05
C ASP A 191 -15.96 -15.11 4.88
N ASN A 192 -14.75 -14.71 4.45
CA ASN A 192 -13.53 -15.08 5.17
C ASN A 192 -13.43 -14.31 6.51
N PRO A 193 -13.31 -15.02 7.65
CA PRO A 193 -13.25 -14.38 8.96
C PRO A 193 -11.88 -13.76 9.26
N CYS A 194 -10.80 -14.18 8.61
CA CYS A 194 -9.42 -13.84 8.98
C CYS A 194 -8.81 -12.76 8.09
N THR A 195 -8.58 -11.57 8.66
CA THR A 195 -7.95 -10.43 8.00
C THR A 195 -6.56 -10.75 7.44
N LEU A 196 -5.72 -11.49 8.18
CA LEU A 196 -4.38 -11.86 7.71
C LEU A 196 -4.42 -12.82 6.52
N SER A 197 -5.34 -13.78 6.55
CA SER A 197 -5.57 -14.69 5.42
C SER A 197 -5.99 -13.91 4.18
N LEU A 198 -6.91 -12.95 4.31
CA LEU A 198 -7.30 -12.07 3.22
C LEU A 198 -6.12 -11.25 2.68
N TRP A 199 -5.29 -10.68 3.55
CA TRP A 199 -4.13 -9.91 3.11
C TRP A 199 -3.13 -10.79 2.34
N ALA A 200 -2.85 -12.01 2.84
CA ALA A 200 -2.02 -12.98 2.13
C ALA A 200 -2.56 -13.31 0.73
N ILE A 201 -3.87 -13.54 0.63
CA ILE A 201 -4.56 -13.79 -0.64
C ILE A 201 -4.38 -12.61 -1.60
N PHE A 202 -4.63 -11.37 -1.14
CA PHE A 202 -4.54 -10.19 -1.99
C PHE A 202 -3.12 -9.91 -2.48
N ASN A 203 -2.10 -10.17 -1.67
CA ASN A 203 -0.72 -10.06 -2.12
C ASN A 203 -0.37 -11.06 -3.25
N VAL A 204 -1.06 -12.20 -3.34
CA VAL A 204 -0.88 -13.18 -4.42
C VAL A 204 -1.69 -12.79 -5.66
N ILE A 205 -2.88 -12.22 -5.49
CA ILE A 205 -3.75 -11.77 -6.59
C ILE A 205 -3.10 -10.63 -7.40
N GLY A 206 -2.30 -9.80 -6.74
CA GLY A 206 -1.59 -8.68 -7.34
C GLY A 206 -2.41 -7.36 -7.35
N PRO A 207 -1.77 -6.21 -7.60
CA PRO A 207 -2.37 -4.90 -7.34
C PRO A 207 -3.63 -4.58 -8.15
N GLU A 208 -3.59 -4.79 -9.48
CA GLU A 208 -4.70 -4.45 -10.39
C GLU A 208 -6.00 -5.16 -9.99
N LYS A 209 -5.93 -6.49 -9.81
CA LYS A 209 -7.07 -7.31 -9.43
C LYS A 209 -7.52 -7.02 -8.00
N SER A 210 -6.60 -6.76 -7.08
CA SER A 210 -6.92 -6.34 -5.70
C SER A 210 -7.75 -5.05 -5.69
N LEU A 211 -7.33 -4.03 -6.44
CA LEU A 211 -8.07 -2.77 -6.56
C LEU A 211 -9.42 -2.95 -7.26
N SER A 212 -9.49 -3.81 -8.28
CA SER A 212 -10.76 -4.16 -8.94
C SER A 212 -11.76 -4.78 -7.95
N ILE A 213 -11.30 -5.68 -7.08
CA ILE A 213 -12.11 -6.30 -6.03
C ILE A 213 -12.52 -5.25 -4.98
N MET A 214 -11.59 -4.39 -4.55
CA MET A 214 -11.87 -3.30 -3.61
C MET A 214 -13.05 -2.42 -4.08
N LEU A 215 -13.11 -2.11 -5.37
CA LEU A 215 -14.17 -1.28 -5.94
C LEU A 215 -15.53 -1.97 -5.99
N LYS A 216 -15.56 -3.31 -5.99
CA LYS A 216 -16.79 -4.12 -6.08
C LYS A 216 -17.34 -4.55 -4.71
N THR A 217 -16.47 -4.78 -3.73
CA THR A 217 -16.86 -5.27 -2.40
C THR A 217 -17.59 -4.23 -1.57
N SER A 218 -18.36 -4.70 -0.59
CA SER A 218 -18.94 -3.88 0.49
C SER A 218 -18.35 -4.21 1.87
N SER A 219 -17.41 -5.16 1.94
CA SER A 219 -16.81 -5.61 3.19
C SER A 219 -15.58 -4.78 3.54
N ASP A 220 -15.62 -4.05 4.66
CA ASP A 220 -14.50 -3.24 5.16
C ASP A 220 -13.19 -4.02 5.27
N LYS A 221 -13.25 -5.29 5.67
CA LYS A 221 -12.08 -6.17 5.76
C LYS A 221 -11.45 -6.43 4.39
N VAL A 222 -12.29 -6.71 3.39
CA VAL A 222 -11.84 -6.99 2.02
C VAL A 222 -11.29 -5.71 1.39
N GLU A 223 -11.95 -4.56 1.61
CA GLU A 223 -11.42 -3.25 1.21
C GLU A 223 -10.08 -2.95 1.85
N PHE A 224 -9.95 -3.22 3.16
CA PHE A 224 -8.71 -3.02 3.88
C PHE A 224 -7.56 -3.85 3.30
N CYS A 225 -7.75 -5.17 3.22
CA CYS A 225 -6.70 -6.08 2.78
C CYS A 225 -6.34 -5.89 1.30
N SER A 226 -7.32 -5.57 0.46
CA SER A 226 -7.08 -5.33 -0.98
C SER A 226 -6.23 -4.09 -1.23
N LEU A 227 -6.52 -2.97 -0.57
CA LEU A 227 -5.69 -1.77 -0.68
C LEU A 227 -4.35 -1.94 0.04
N ALA A 228 -4.33 -2.58 1.22
CA ALA A 228 -3.08 -2.80 1.95
C ALA A 228 -2.07 -3.66 1.16
N ALA A 229 -2.56 -4.60 0.35
CA ALA A 229 -1.72 -5.42 -0.53
C ALA A 229 -1.06 -4.63 -1.68
N THR A 230 -1.58 -3.44 -2.03
CA THR A 230 -0.97 -2.58 -3.07
C THR A 230 0.07 -1.61 -2.51
N LEU A 231 0.38 -1.73 -1.22
CA LEU A 231 1.33 -0.89 -0.49
C LEU A 231 2.56 -1.73 -0.15
N PRO A 232 3.47 -2.00 -1.11
CA PRO A 232 4.65 -2.80 -0.85
C PRO A 232 5.44 -2.15 0.29
N PHE A 233 5.69 -2.93 1.35
CA PHE A 233 6.62 -2.56 2.41
C PHE A 233 7.90 -3.38 2.24
N ASP A 234 8.55 -3.24 1.09
CA ASP A 234 9.96 -3.58 0.99
C ASP A 234 10.71 -2.26 1.19
N GLY A 235 11.65 -2.21 2.14
CA GLY A 235 12.50 -1.03 2.32
C GLY A 235 13.51 -0.84 1.19
N THR A 236 13.28 -1.47 0.03
CA THR A 236 14.23 -1.58 -1.09
C THR A 236 13.77 -0.83 -2.34
N LEU A 237 12.50 -0.46 -2.44
CA LEU A 237 11.99 0.37 -3.51
C LEU A 237 12.47 1.82 -3.34
N SER A 238 13.43 2.19 -4.18
CA SER A 238 13.75 3.59 -4.44
C SER A 238 12.46 4.30 -4.91
N PRO A 239 12.20 5.54 -4.48
CA PRO A 239 11.06 6.35 -4.95
C PRO A 239 10.97 6.50 -6.48
N VAL A 240 12.05 6.19 -7.19
CA VAL A 240 12.18 6.30 -8.65
C VAL A 240 11.69 5.04 -9.39
N ASP A 241 11.73 3.86 -8.74
CA ASP A 241 11.48 2.56 -9.40
C ASP A 241 10.05 2.02 -9.16
N SER A 242 9.29 2.64 -8.26
CA SER A 242 7.94 2.19 -7.86
C SER A 242 6.82 2.76 -8.73
N LYS A 243 7.00 2.96 -10.05
CA LYS A 243 5.89 3.44 -10.88
C LYS A 243 4.87 2.31 -11.07
N LEU A 244 3.66 2.52 -10.56
CA LEU A 244 2.50 1.74 -10.99
C LEU A 244 2.28 1.98 -12.49
N ASP A 245 1.81 0.96 -13.20
CA ASP A 245 1.30 1.14 -14.55
C ASP A 245 0.09 2.11 -14.55
N ASP A 246 -0.24 2.64 -15.72
CA ASP A 246 -1.27 3.65 -15.87
C ASP A 246 -2.66 3.14 -15.43
N ASP A 247 -2.97 1.86 -15.70
CA ASP A 247 -4.26 1.24 -15.36
C ASP A 247 -4.41 1.06 -13.84
N SER A 248 -3.37 0.56 -13.18
CA SER A 248 -3.28 0.43 -11.72
C SER A 248 -3.37 1.80 -11.04
N SER A 249 -2.76 2.84 -11.61
CA SER A 249 -2.84 4.21 -11.09
C SER A 249 -4.26 4.79 -11.15
N ILE A 250 -5.00 4.48 -12.23
CA ILE A 250 -6.42 4.87 -12.38
C ILE A 250 -7.29 4.12 -11.36
N LEU A 251 -7.10 2.80 -11.22
CA LEU A 251 -7.83 1.99 -10.25
C LEU A 251 -7.57 2.47 -8.82
N LEU A 252 -6.32 2.82 -8.50
CA LEU A 252 -5.94 3.34 -7.19
C LEU A 252 -6.59 4.69 -6.89
N SER A 253 -6.69 5.57 -7.89
CA SER A 253 -7.39 6.86 -7.75
C SER A 253 -8.87 6.65 -7.43
N LYS A 254 -9.53 5.72 -8.13
CA LYS A 254 -10.93 5.34 -7.87
C LYS A 254 -11.10 4.71 -6.48
N ALA A 255 -10.15 3.88 -6.06
CA ALA A 255 -10.14 3.26 -4.75
C ALA A 255 -10.06 4.31 -3.63
N PHE A 256 -9.15 5.28 -3.73
CA PHE A 256 -9.10 6.39 -2.79
C PHE A 256 -10.36 7.24 -2.82
N LEU A 257 -10.90 7.53 -4.01
CA LEU A 257 -12.15 8.28 -4.15
C LEU A 257 -13.31 7.57 -3.43
N LYS A 258 -13.43 6.25 -3.57
CA LYS A 258 -14.42 5.45 -2.82
C LYS A 258 -14.28 5.65 -1.32
N LEU A 259 -13.05 5.62 -0.78
CA LEU A 259 -12.80 5.84 0.65
C LEU A 259 -13.24 7.23 1.13
N THR A 260 -13.19 8.26 0.28
CA THR A 260 -13.63 9.62 0.66
C THR A 260 -15.12 9.73 0.98
N THR A 261 -15.93 8.74 0.56
CA THR A 261 -17.37 8.71 0.90
C THR A 261 -17.64 8.40 2.38
N GLU A 262 -16.63 7.87 3.09
CA GLU A 262 -16.70 7.52 4.51
C GLU A 262 -15.57 8.23 5.30
N PRO A 263 -15.81 9.43 5.86
CA PRO A 263 -14.74 10.24 6.46
C PRO A 263 -13.94 9.56 7.59
N ILE A 264 -14.57 8.70 8.39
CA ILE A 264 -13.90 7.96 9.46
C ILE A 264 -12.92 6.93 8.87
N LYS A 265 -13.36 6.16 7.87
CA LYS A 265 -12.53 5.19 7.17
C LYS A 265 -11.40 5.89 6.41
N PHE A 266 -11.69 7.00 5.75
CA PHE A 266 -10.67 7.85 5.11
C PHE A 266 -9.62 8.34 6.10
N ASN A 267 -10.03 8.79 7.30
CA ASN A 267 -9.10 9.21 8.35
C ASN A 267 -8.14 8.09 8.77
N HIS A 268 -8.64 6.85 8.94
CA HIS A 268 -7.79 5.70 9.25
C HIS A 268 -6.76 5.45 8.15
N TRP A 269 -7.16 5.55 6.88
CA TRP A 269 -6.24 5.42 5.76
C TRP A 269 -5.22 6.55 5.68
N MET A 270 -5.62 7.80 5.92
CA MET A 270 -4.67 8.92 5.93
C MET A 270 -3.64 8.74 7.04
N LYS A 271 -4.01 8.20 8.21
CA LYS A 271 -3.04 7.84 9.26
C LYS A 271 -2.02 6.80 8.79
N ILE A 272 -2.41 5.85 7.94
CA ILE A 272 -1.49 4.87 7.37
C ILE A 272 -0.58 5.50 6.31
N LEU A 273 -1.18 6.22 5.36
CA LEU A 273 -0.54 6.63 4.10
C LEU A 273 0.19 7.96 4.20
N SER A 274 -0.33 8.89 4.99
CA SER A 274 0.13 10.28 5.06
C SER A 274 0.96 10.60 6.30
N SER A 275 1.05 9.69 7.27
CA SER A 275 1.94 9.87 8.42
C SER A 275 3.42 9.84 8.04
N PHE A 276 3.77 9.03 7.02
CA PHE A 276 5.11 8.94 6.45
C PHE A 276 5.01 8.79 4.92
N PRO A 277 4.67 9.87 4.18
CA PRO A 277 4.43 9.81 2.73
C PRO A 277 5.57 9.18 1.93
N VAL A 278 6.82 9.34 2.38
CA VAL A 278 8.02 8.76 1.74
C VAL A 278 8.00 7.22 1.68
N ARG A 279 7.18 6.54 2.48
CA ARG A 279 7.00 5.08 2.40
C ARG A 279 6.19 4.64 1.19
N TYR A 280 5.35 5.54 0.66
CA TYR A 280 4.46 5.25 -0.46
C TYR A 280 4.53 6.41 -1.47
N PRO A 281 5.69 6.62 -2.13
CA PRO A 281 5.82 7.69 -3.12
C PRO A 281 4.92 7.44 -4.34
N HIS A 282 4.69 6.17 -4.69
CA HIS A 282 3.92 5.76 -5.86
C HIS A 282 2.42 6.08 -5.81
N ILE A 283 1.85 6.26 -4.62
CA ILE A 283 0.40 6.51 -4.47
C ILE A 283 0.03 8.00 -4.51
N GLN A 284 1.01 8.90 -4.39
CA GLN A 284 0.77 10.32 -4.12
C GLN A 284 -0.04 11.00 -5.22
N THR A 285 0.28 10.70 -6.49
CA THR A 285 -0.47 11.19 -7.65
C THR A 285 -1.93 10.75 -7.59
N SER A 286 -2.19 9.46 -7.39
CA SER A 286 -3.54 8.90 -7.33
C SER A 286 -4.34 9.45 -6.13
N LEU A 287 -3.68 9.66 -4.99
CA LEU A 287 -4.29 10.28 -3.82
C LEU A 287 -4.69 11.74 -4.10
N GLY A 288 -3.79 12.53 -4.72
CA GLY A 288 -4.06 13.91 -5.09
C GLY A 288 -5.24 14.04 -6.07
N ILE A 289 -5.33 13.13 -7.05
CA ILE A 289 -6.47 13.04 -7.96
C ILE A 289 -7.77 12.77 -7.19
N ALA A 290 -7.77 11.78 -6.29
CA ALA A 290 -8.95 11.41 -5.51
C ALA A 290 -9.41 12.56 -4.58
N LEU A 291 -8.49 13.27 -3.96
CA LEU A 291 -8.78 14.45 -3.12
C LEU A 291 -9.48 15.55 -3.92
N ALA A 292 -9.06 15.77 -5.18
CA ALA A 292 -9.68 16.77 -6.05
C ALA A 292 -11.08 16.33 -6.49
N GLU A 293 -11.23 15.06 -6.87
CA GLU A 293 -12.49 14.49 -7.37
C GLU A 293 -13.55 14.32 -6.28
N ALA A 294 -13.14 14.13 -5.02
CA ALA A 294 -14.06 14.12 -3.88
C ALA A 294 -14.83 15.44 -3.71
N ASN A 295 -14.29 16.54 -4.25
CA ASN A 295 -14.86 17.89 -4.25
C ASN A 295 -15.38 18.33 -2.86
N SER A 296 -14.70 17.92 -1.79
CA SER A 296 -15.10 18.14 -0.41
C SER A 296 -13.93 18.67 0.40
N PHE A 297 -14.10 19.89 0.94
CA PHE A 297 -13.07 20.51 1.77
C PHE A 297 -12.81 19.70 3.05
N ASP A 298 -13.83 19.08 3.66
CA ASP A 298 -13.65 18.29 4.88
C ASP A 298 -12.73 17.08 4.67
N ILE A 299 -12.77 16.47 3.49
CA ILE A 299 -11.88 15.36 3.12
C ILE A 299 -10.44 15.86 2.94
N VAL A 300 -10.26 16.95 2.22
CA VAL A 300 -8.93 17.57 2.04
C VAL A 300 -8.36 18.04 3.38
N LYS A 301 -9.21 18.56 4.27
CA LYS A 301 -8.86 18.96 5.62
C LYS A 301 -8.32 17.77 6.43
N ILE A 302 -8.95 16.59 6.36
CA ILE A 302 -8.44 15.37 7.03
C ILE A 302 -7.01 15.07 6.58
N TYR A 303 -6.71 15.16 5.29
CA TYR A 303 -5.36 14.94 4.78
C TYR A 303 -4.35 15.93 5.37
N PHE A 304 -4.67 17.24 5.37
CA PHE A 304 -3.83 18.26 5.98
C PHE A 304 -3.64 18.07 7.48
N ASP A 305 -4.71 17.72 8.21
CA ASP A 305 -4.67 17.51 9.66
C ASP A 305 -3.75 16.34 10.03
N ILE A 306 -3.79 15.25 9.27
CA ILE A 306 -2.89 14.12 9.50
C ILE A 306 -1.45 14.52 9.25
N ILE A 307 -1.13 15.11 8.09
CA ILE A 307 0.24 15.57 7.77
C ILE A 307 0.77 16.53 8.83
N PHE A 308 -0.06 17.49 9.25
CA PHE A 308 0.31 18.43 10.29
C PHE A 308 0.59 17.71 11.61
N SER A 309 -0.28 16.79 12.04
CA SER A 309 -0.11 16.07 13.31
C SER A 309 1.07 15.10 13.33
N SER A 310 1.42 14.49 12.18
CA SER A 310 2.44 13.44 12.11
C SER A 310 3.84 13.99 11.83
N LEU A 311 3.94 15.00 10.96
CA LEU A 311 5.21 15.58 10.55
C LEU A 311 5.48 16.92 11.26
N ASN A 312 4.47 17.51 11.91
CA ASN A 312 4.56 18.81 12.56
C ASN A 312 5.17 19.86 11.63
N CYS A 313 4.70 19.90 10.38
CA CYS A 313 5.23 20.73 9.28
C CYS A 313 6.71 20.53 8.91
N ALA A 314 7.54 19.93 9.75
CA ALA A 314 8.95 19.65 9.53
C ALA A 314 9.11 18.36 8.72
N SER A 315 10.01 18.35 7.73
CA SER A 315 10.33 17.10 7.04
C SER A 315 11.69 17.16 6.35
N ASP A 316 12.26 15.97 6.19
CA ASP A 316 13.24 15.71 5.14
C ASP A 316 12.69 16.03 3.73
N ASP A 317 13.58 16.06 2.75
CA ASP A 317 13.22 16.27 1.34
C ASP A 317 12.24 15.22 0.81
N GLY A 318 12.31 13.99 1.34
CA GLY A 318 11.50 12.86 0.90
C GLY A 318 10.01 13.08 1.08
N ASN A 319 9.55 13.41 2.30
CA ASN A 319 8.10 13.65 2.48
C ASN A 319 7.66 14.96 1.80
N ARG A 320 8.52 15.99 1.75
CA ARG A 320 8.19 17.23 1.03
C ARG A 320 7.90 16.97 -0.45
N ILE A 321 8.73 16.16 -1.11
CA ILE A 321 8.52 15.76 -2.52
C ILE A 321 7.21 14.98 -2.68
N CYS A 322 6.93 14.03 -1.78
CA CYS A 322 5.71 13.21 -1.85
C CYS A 322 4.43 14.05 -1.66
N VAL A 323 4.39 14.90 -0.63
CA VAL A 323 3.27 15.81 -0.38
C VAL A 323 3.10 16.80 -1.54
N THR A 324 4.20 17.37 -2.05
CA THR A 324 4.17 18.25 -3.22
C THR A 324 3.61 17.53 -4.45
N THR A 325 3.98 16.28 -4.68
CA THR A 325 3.48 15.47 -5.80
C THR A 325 1.96 15.27 -5.70
N CYS A 326 1.48 14.89 -4.53
CA CYS A 326 0.04 14.78 -4.25
C CYS A 326 -0.68 16.11 -4.52
N LEU A 327 -0.19 17.21 -3.95
CA LEU A 327 -0.82 18.51 -4.05
C LEU A 327 -0.78 19.11 -5.47
N LYS A 328 0.25 18.81 -6.28
CA LYS A 328 0.29 19.16 -7.70
C LYS A 328 -0.79 18.43 -8.49
N SER A 329 -0.97 17.13 -8.26
CA SER A 329 -2.04 16.38 -8.93
C SER A 329 -3.43 16.84 -8.50
N PHE A 330 -3.60 17.20 -7.23
CA PHE A 330 -4.80 17.85 -6.72
C PHE A 330 -5.06 19.19 -7.41
N SER A 331 -4.07 20.08 -7.50
CA SER A 331 -4.25 21.45 -8.01
C SER A 331 -4.65 21.52 -9.49
N VAL A 332 -4.24 20.53 -10.28
CA VAL A 332 -4.60 20.40 -11.69
C VAL A 332 -6.09 20.08 -11.88
N ARG A 333 -6.69 19.32 -10.97
CA ARG A 333 -8.07 18.81 -11.12
C ARG A 333 -9.10 19.50 -10.24
N ALA A 334 -8.69 20.04 -9.09
CA ALA A 334 -9.61 20.64 -8.13
C ALA A 334 -10.21 21.94 -8.65
N SER A 335 -11.47 22.20 -8.28
CA SER A 335 -12.14 23.46 -8.55
C SER A 335 -11.40 24.63 -7.89
N HIS A 336 -11.50 25.82 -8.47
CA HIS A 336 -10.86 27.02 -7.90
C HIS A 336 -11.28 27.27 -6.45
N GLU A 337 -12.57 27.10 -6.13
CA GLU A 337 -13.07 27.28 -4.76
C GLU A 337 -12.44 26.30 -3.76
N LEU A 338 -12.35 25.02 -4.14
CA LEU A 338 -11.76 23.99 -3.29
C LEU A 338 -10.26 24.26 -3.07
N LYS A 339 -9.53 24.63 -4.13
CA LYS A 339 -8.12 25.00 -4.04
C LYS A 339 -7.91 26.16 -3.07
N SER A 340 -8.66 27.24 -3.25
CA SER A 340 -8.50 28.44 -2.43
C SER A 340 -8.76 28.17 -0.94
N LYS A 341 -9.81 27.40 -0.61
CA LYS A 341 -10.08 26.96 0.78
C LYS A 341 -8.95 26.08 1.32
N SER A 342 -8.44 25.16 0.50
CA SER A 342 -7.37 24.22 0.87
C SER A 342 -6.05 24.93 1.13
N TRP A 343 -5.67 25.86 0.27
CA TRP A 343 -4.45 26.67 0.41
C TRP A 343 -4.52 27.61 1.60
N ALA A 344 -5.66 28.27 1.83
CA ALA A 344 -5.87 29.07 3.04
C ALA A 344 -5.75 28.22 4.32
N TYR A 345 -6.26 26.99 4.31
CA TYR A 345 -6.13 26.08 5.44
C TYR A 345 -4.68 25.62 5.68
N ALA A 346 -3.96 25.27 4.61
CA ALA A 346 -2.54 24.91 4.70
C ALA A 346 -1.70 26.07 5.23
N HIS A 347 -1.94 27.30 4.76
CA HIS A 347 -1.30 28.51 5.26
C HIS A 347 -1.59 28.75 6.74
N LEU A 348 -2.83 28.53 7.21
CA LEU A 348 -3.17 28.61 8.63
C LEU A 348 -2.36 27.60 9.46
N GLN A 349 -2.28 26.33 9.03
CA GLN A 349 -1.51 25.31 9.73
C GLN A 349 -0.01 25.62 9.75
N TRP A 350 0.54 26.02 8.60
CA TRP A 350 1.93 26.46 8.48
C TRP A 350 2.26 27.66 9.39
N SER A 351 1.35 28.64 9.48
CA SER A 351 1.50 29.79 10.39
C SER A 351 1.47 29.36 11.87
N ASN A 352 0.61 28.39 12.21
CA ASN A 352 0.45 27.88 13.57
C ASN A 352 1.62 27.00 14.04
N TRP A 353 2.34 26.38 13.11
CA TRP A 353 3.53 25.58 13.41
C TRP A 353 4.62 26.40 14.12
N LYS A 354 4.73 27.69 13.79
CA LYS A 354 5.76 28.60 14.32
C LYS A 354 7.17 28.01 14.20
N TYR A 355 7.44 27.27 13.13
CA TYR A 355 8.77 26.72 12.83
C TYR A 355 9.34 25.77 13.89
N GLY A 356 8.52 25.26 14.81
CA GLY A 356 8.99 24.43 15.92
C GLY A 356 9.46 25.23 17.14
N LYS A 357 9.20 26.55 17.20
CA LYS A 357 9.54 27.44 18.34
C LYS A 357 9.00 26.96 19.70
N ASN A 358 7.95 26.13 19.69
CA ASN A 358 7.38 25.53 20.90
C ASN A 358 8.09 24.22 21.33
N SER A 359 9.12 23.78 20.61
CA SER A 359 9.85 22.54 20.91
C SER A 359 10.99 22.80 21.91
N PRO A 360 11.22 21.92 22.90
CA PRO A 360 12.26 22.12 23.94
C PRO A 360 13.71 22.21 23.41
N GLN A 361 13.95 21.84 22.16
CA GLN A 361 15.27 21.82 21.50
C GLN A 361 15.31 22.77 20.30
N PHE A 362 14.48 23.80 20.30
CA PHE A 362 14.40 24.72 19.18
C PHE A 362 15.61 25.66 19.12
N ASN A 363 16.50 25.41 18.18
CA ASN A 363 17.50 26.34 17.70
C ASN A 363 17.64 26.11 16.18
N LEU A 364 17.31 27.12 15.38
CA LEU A 364 17.52 27.11 13.93
C LEU A 364 18.82 27.83 13.60
N SER A 365 19.66 27.18 12.79
CA SER A 365 20.91 27.73 12.28
C SER A 365 20.94 27.83 10.76
N ASP A 366 19.83 27.51 10.10
CA ASP A 366 19.66 27.61 8.65
C ASP A 366 18.16 27.76 8.31
N CYS A 367 17.88 28.14 7.07
CA CYS A 367 16.53 28.10 6.50
C CYS A 367 15.93 26.70 6.66
N THR A 368 14.63 26.68 6.91
CA THR A 368 13.90 25.43 7.09
C THR A 368 12.71 25.37 6.14
N PHE A 369 12.41 24.16 5.72
CA PHE A 369 11.37 23.88 4.74
C PHE A 369 10.20 23.18 5.41
N SER A 370 9.02 23.36 4.83
CA SER A 370 7.82 22.67 5.26
C SER A 370 7.26 21.75 4.18
N VAL A 371 6.62 20.67 4.63
CA VAL A 371 5.76 19.86 3.76
C VAL A 371 4.60 20.66 3.14
N PHE A 372 4.27 21.83 3.69
CA PHE A 372 3.24 22.73 3.15
C PHE A 372 3.76 23.82 2.24
N ASP A 373 5.07 23.91 1.97
CA ASP A 373 5.65 24.98 1.14
C ASP A 373 4.95 25.11 -0.22
N TYR A 374 4.65 23.98 -0.88
CA TYR A 374 3.89 24.02 -2.13
C TYR A 374 2.50 24.65 -1.97
N ALA A 375 1.72 24.21 -0.97
CA ALA A 375 0.38 24.73 -0.71
C ALA A 375 0.39 26.23 -0.34
N VAL A 376 1.38 26.64 0.44
CA VAL A 376 1.56 28.02 0.88
C VAL A 376 2.03 28.90 -0.27
N SER A 377 2.91 28.41 -1.13
CA SER A 377 3.29 29.08 -2.38
C SER A 377 2.06 29.32 -3.27
N GLU A 378 1.20 28.31 -3.44
CA GLU A 378 -0.05 28.46 -4.20
C GLU A 378 -1.03 29.43 -3.52
N TYR A 379 -1.12 29.44 -2.18
CA TYR A 379 -1.90 30.44 -1.44
C TYR A 379 -1.44 31.86 -1.77
N PHE A 380 -0.14 32.14 -1.71
CA PHE A 380 0.40 33.46 -2.01
C PHE A 380 0.20 33.85 -3.47
N LYS A 381 0.22 32.92 -4.43
CA LYS A 381 -0.10 33.19 -5.84
C LYS A 381 -1.54 33.63 -6.06
N GLU A 382 -2.49 33.09 -5.29
CA GLU A 382 -3.91 33.46 -5.38
C GLU A 382 -4.22 34.84 -4.74
N LEU A 383 -3.34 35.35 -3.88
CA LEU A 383 -3.53 36.66 -3.27
C LEU A 383 -3.32 37.81 -4.27
N PRO A 384 -4.03 38.94 -4.08
CA PRO A 384 -3.72 40.19 -4.76
C PRO A 384 -2.26 40.63 -4.55
N PRO A 385 -1.55 41.15 -5.58
CA PRO A 385 -0.15 41.54 -5.47
C PRO A 385 0.14 42.56 -4.35
N ASP A 386 -0.77 43.50 -4.11
CA ASP A 386 -0.68 44.51 -3.05
C ASP A 386 -0.66 43.89 -1.64
N LYS A 387 -1.43 42.82 -1.42
CA LYS A 387 -1.44 42.10 -0.15
C LYS A 387 -0.14 41.35 0.08
N VAL A 388 0.37 40.67 -0.94
CA VAL A 388 1.64 39.94 -0.85
C VAL A 388 2.77 40.92 -0.59
N GLN A 389 2.80 42.03 -1.31
CA GLN A 389 3.79 43.11 -1.13
C GLN A 389 3.78 43.65 0.31
N THR A 390 2.60 43.89 0.87
CA THR A 390 2.46 44.37 2.26
C THR A 390 3.06 43.38 3.26
N VAL A 391 2.80 42.08 3.08
CA VAL A 391 3.34 41.02 3.96
C VAL A 391 4.85 40.87 3.80
N LEU A 392 5.36 40.96 2.56
CA LEU A 392 6.80 40.95 2.28
C LEU A 392 7.52 42.13 2.93
N ASP A 393 6.97 43.34 2.79
CA ASP A 393 7.55 44.55 3.39
C ASP A 393 7.59 44.46 4.92
N GLU A 394 6.54 43.90 5.54
CA GLU A 394 6.51 43.66 6.99
C GLU A 394 7.61 42.68 7.42
N LEU A 395 7.73 41.55 6.73
CA LEU A 395 8.72 40.52 7.07
C LEU A 395 10.16 40.98 6.85
N VAL A 396 10.41 41.71 5.76
CA VAL A 396 11.73 42.29 5.48
C VAL A 396 12.05 43.38 6.48
N SER A 397 11.08 44.22 6.86
CA SER A 397 11.27 45.20 7.92
C SER A 397 11.63 44.53 9.25
N ASN A 398 10.93 43.46 9.62
CA ASN A 398 11.24 42.68 10.82
C ASN A 398 12.66 42.08 10.74
N LEU A 399 13.05 41.56 9.58
CA LEU A 399 14.38 41.00 9.34
C LEU A 399 15.47 42.07 9.47
N CYS A 400 15.26 43.27 8.90
CA CYS A 400 16.21 44.39 9.04
C CYS A 400 16.34 44.89 10.49
N ASN A 401 15.26 44.83 11.27
CA ASN A 401 15.22 45.32 12.65
C ASN A 401 15.61 44.24 13.68
N ILE A 402 15.94 43.02 13.25
CA ILE A 402 16.11 41.89 14.17
C ILE A 402 17.20 42.15 15.21
N ARG A 403 18.27 42.87 14.84
CA ARG A 403 19.38 43.20 15.75
C ARG A 403 19.03 44.25 16.80
N ASP A 404 18.01 45.07 16.53
CA ASP A 404 17.57 46.15 17.41
C ASP A 404 16.56 45.67 18.46
N MET A 405 16.15 44.40 18.38
CA MET A 405 15.27 43.75 19.36
C MET A 405 16.07 43.19 20.56
N TRP A 406 15.38 43.05 21.69
CA TRP A 406 15.94 42.40 22.88
C TRP A 406 15.79 40.88 22.79
N TRP A 407 16.91 40.16 22.86
CA TRP A 407 16.97 38.70 22.81
C TRP A 407 17.47 38.13 24.13
N VAL A 408 17.03 36.91 24.48
CA VAL A 408 17.54 36.21 25.66
C VAL A 408 18.98 35.77 25.43
N ASP A 409 19.27 35.26 24.24
CA ASP A 409 20.61 34.90 23.79
C ASP A 409 20.76 35.03 22.26
N HIS A 410 21.99 34.79 21.77
CA HIS A 410 22.31 34.88 20.35
C HIS A 410 21.63 33.77 19.52
N SER A 411 21.43 32.57 20.08
CA SER A 411 20.80 31.46 19.36
C SER A 411 19.32 31.74 19.08
N GLU A 412 18.62 32.42 19.99
CA GLU A 412 17.25 32.89 19.78
C GLU A 412 17.17 33.91 18.62
N MET A 413 18.08 34.89 18.59
CA MET A 413 18.16 35.87 17.50
C MET A 413 18.42 35.20 16.15
N VAL A 414 19.41 34.30 16.09
CA VAL A 414 19.75 33.55 14.86
C VAL A 414 18.56 32.69 14.40
N SER A 415 17.86 32.05 15.34
CA SER A 415 16.69 31.26 15.01
C SER A 415 15.58 32.11 14.40
N GLU A 416 15.28 33.26 15.00
CA GLU A 416 14.27 34.18 14.47
C GLU A 416 14.68 34.73 13.09
N PHE A 417 15.97 34.98 12.86
CA PHE A 417 16.47 35.39 11.54
C PHE A 417 16.16 34.34 10.48
N TYR A 418 16.49 33.07 10.74
CA TYR A 418 16.24 32.00 9.79
C TYR A 418 14.74 31.69 9.61
N ILE A 419 13.89 31.91 10.63
CA ILE A 419 12.43 31.87 10.47
C ILE A 419 11.99 32.91 9.45
N LEU A 420 12.33 34.18 9.67
CA LEU A 420 11.94 35.28 8.79
C LEU A 420 12.50 35.07 7.38
N LYS A 421 13.76 34.65 7.26
CA LYS A 421 14.40 34.35 5.98
C LYS A 421 13.65 33.24 5.23
N SER A 422 13.27 32.16 5.91
CA SER A 422 12.49 31.05 5.31
C SER A 422 11.13 31.51 4.80
N GLN A 423 10.44 32.38 5.54
CA GLN A 423 9.15 32.95 5.12
C GLN A 423 9.30 33.83 3.88
N VAL A 424 10.30 34.72 3.87
CA VAL A 424 10.56 35.62 2.75
C VAL A 424 10.93 34.84 1.50
N GLN A 425 11.83 33.87 1.61
CA GLN A 425 12.24 33.01 0.49
C GLN A 425 11.04 32.33 -0.17
N LEU A 426 10.14 31.73 0.62
CA LEU A 426 8.95 31.05 0.10
C LEU A 426 8.03 31.98 -0.72
N MET A 427 7.84 33.22 -0.26
CA MET A 427 7.00 34.19 -0.97
C MET A 427 7.66 34.72 -2.24
N ILE A 428 8.97 35.00 -2.20
CA ILE A 428 9.76 35.40 -3.38
C ILE A 428 9.67 34.31 -4.45
N GLU A 429 9.90 33.05 -4.06
CA GLU A 429 9.81 31.89 -4.95
C GLU A 429 8.39 31.70 -5.52
N SER A 430 7.35 32.01 -4.75
CA SER A 430 5.97 31.98 -5.24
C SER A 430 5.69 32.99 -6.37
N ARG A 431 6.53 34.03 -6.49
CA ARG A 431 6.40 35.18 -7.40
C ARG A 431 7.60 35.35 -8.31
N GLU A 432 8.37 34.31 -8.64
CA GLU A 432 9.62 34.39 -9.45
C GLU A 432 9.51 35.21 -10.75
N ASN A 433 8.31 35.35 -11.33
CA ASN A 433 8.07 36.12 -12.56
C ASN A 433 7.76 37.62 -12.34
N ASP A 434 7.63 38.08 -11.10
CA ASP A 434 7.37 39.48 -10.77
C ASP A 434 8.69 40.25 -10.61
N VAL A 435 8.75 41.47 -11.14
CA VAL A 435 9.94 42.37 -11.14
C VAL A 435 10.42 42.72 -9.71
N ILE A 436 9.66 42.34 -8.69
CA ILE A 436 9.80 42.66 -7.27
C ILE A 436 11.01 41.95 -6.63
N ASN A 437 11.55 40.87 -7.23
CA ASN A 437 12.43 39.92 -6.50
C ASN A 437 13.90 40.35 -6.29
N HIS A 438 14.51 41.17 -7.15
CA HIS A 438 15.95 41.42 -7.06
C HIS A 438 16.38 42.32 -5.89
N ASP A 439 15.53 43.23 -5.43
CA ASP A 439 15.87 44.15 -4.33
C ASP A 439 15.84 43.46 -2.96
N TYR A 440 14.95 42.49 -2.76
CA TYR A 440 14.82 41.77 -1.49
C TYR A 440 15.95 40.75 -1.26
N ILE A 441 16.35 40.01 -2.30
CA ILE A 441 17.42 39.01 -2.18
C ILE A 441 18.74 39.69 -1.78
N SER A 442 19.10 40.78 -2.45
CA SER A 442 20.33 41.55 -2.12
C SER A 442 20.30 42.05 -0.68
N LYS A 443 19.16 42.55 -0.20
CA LYS A 443 19.03 43.02 1.19
C LYS A 443 19.23 41.87 2.17
N ILE A 444 18.65 40.70 1.93
CA ILE A 444 18.77 39.54 2.83
C ILE A 444 20.22 39.03 2.89
N GLU A 445 20.90 38.95 1.74
CA GLU A 445 22.31 38.54 1.64
C GLU A 445 23.24 39.48 2.40
N ASP A 446 22.99 40.80 2.33
CA ASP A 446 23.75 41.79 3.09
C ASP A 446 23.63 41.57 4.60
N TYR A 447 22.43 41.22 5.11
CA TYR A 447 22.23 40.97 6.55
C TYR A 447 22.81 39.64 7.04
N GLU A 448 22.80 38.59 6.21
CA GLU A 448 23.37 37.29 6.54
C GLU A 448 24.87 37.35 6.81
N PHE A 449 25.59 38.28 6.15
CA PHE A 449 27.01 38.50 6.41
C PHE A 449 27.31 39.05 7.83
N PHE A 450 26.31 39.66 8.49
CA PHE A 450 26.49 40.33 9.78
C PHE A 450 25.90 39.58 10.98
N ILE A 451 25.24 38.45 10.75
CA ILE A 451 24.75 37.52 11.78
C ILE A 451 25.79 36.43 11.98
#